data_AF-A0A811VGX6-F1
#
_entry.id   AF-A0A811VGX6-F1
#
_cell.length_a   1.000
_cell.length_b   1.000
_cell.length_c   1.000
_cell.angle_alpha   90.00
_cell.angle_beta   90.00
_cell.angle_gamma   90.00
#
_symmetry.space_group_name_H-M   'P 1'
#
loop_
_entity.id
_entity.type
_entity.pdbx_description
1 polymer ?
#
loop_
_entity_poly.entity_id
_entity_poly.type
_entity_poly.pdbx_seq_one_letter_code
_entity_poly.pdbx_strand_id
1 'polypeptide(L)'
;MSQVISYNIDLNLRIKTHSENGVILWTGRQGATEENADFLSLGIENGHLHFRYDLGSGEVDIKFNTSRVSDGLWHRVRAFRDSQPAIWKLTAEKHQLEKHLVN
;
A
#
# COMPACT_ATOMS: atom_id res chain seq x y z
N MET A 1 -7.89 24.03 6.54
CA MET A 1 -7.96 22.56 6.64
C MET A 1 -6.55 22.01 6.50
N SER A 2 -6.01 21.35 7.54
CA SER A 2 -4.69 20.75 7.47
C SER A 2 -4.84 19.29 7.03
N GLN A 3 -4.45 18.99 5.79
CA GLN A 3 -4.44 17.62 5.27
C GLN A 3 -3.19 16.90 5.80
N VAL A 4 -3.33 15.62 6.20
CA VAL A 4 -2.18 14.74 6.53
C VAL A 4 -1.28 14.48 5.32
N ILE A 5 -1.74 14.87 4.15
CA ILE A 5 -1.37 14.30 2.88
C ILE A 5 -0.93 15.45 2.01
N SER A 6 0.37 15.47 1.73
CA SER A 6 0.91 16.29 0.66
C SER A 6 0.17 15.97 -0.65
N TYR A 7 0.01 16.97 -1.53
CA TYR A 7 -0.57 16.79 -2.87
C TYR A 7 0.17 15.75 -3.72
N ASN A 8 1.39 15.37 -3.31
CA ASN A 8 2.18 14.33 -3.94
C ASN A 8 2.63 13.31 -2.89
N ILE A 9 2.23 12.05 -3.09
CA ILE A 9 2.75 10.89 -2.35
C ILE A 9 3.36 9.94 -3.37
N ASP A 10 4.60 9.50 -3.10
CA ASP A 10 5.26 8.39 -3.78
C ASP A 10 5.81 7.43 -2.73
N LEU A 11 5.07 6.34 -2.50
CA LEU A 11 5.48 5.25 -1.64
C LEU A 11 6.08 4.15 -2.53
N ASN A 12 7.36 3.85 -2.35
CA ASN A 12 8.05 2.79 -3.10
C ASN A 12 8.81 1.90 -2.11
N LEU A 13 8.40 0.64 -2.01
CA LEU A 13 8.91 -0.29 -1.02
C LEU A 13 9.05 -1.70 -1.58
N ARG A 14 9.94 -2.48 -0.97
CA ARG A 14 10.14 -3.90 -1.30
C ARG A 14 9.73 -4.74 -0.10
N ILE A 15 8.87 -5.73 -0.34
CA ILE A 15 8.39 -6.64 0.70
C ILE A 15 8.64 -8.09 0.28
N LYS A 16 8.83 -8.95 1.27
CA LYS A 16 8.84 -10.40 1.13
C LYS A 16 8.18 -10.99 2.37
N THR A 17 7.15 -11.81 2.20
CA THR A 17 6.43 -12.40 3.31
C THR A 17 5.76 -13.71 2.91
N HIS A 18 5.52 -14.56 3.91
CA HIS A 18 4.62 -15.71 3.82
C HIS A 18 3.30 -15.48 4.57
N SER A 19 3.19 -14.38 5.34
CA SER A 19 1.96 -14.07 6.06
C SER A 19 0.88 -13.65 5.09
N GLU A 20 -0.31 -14.25 5.24
CA GLU A 20 -1.47 -13.91 4.44
C GLU A 20 -2.16 -12.62 4.91
N ASN A 21 -1.88 -12.20 6.16
CA ASN A 21 -2.50 -11.03 6.76
C ASN A 21 -1.45 -10.21 7.53
N GLY A 22 -1.53 -8.89 7.47
CA GLY A 22 -0.67 -8.01 8.25
C GLY A 22 -0.63 -6.56 7.76
N VAL A 23 -0.22 -5.67 8.65
CA VAL A 23 0.00 -4.25 8.33
C VAL A 23 1.47 -4.04 7.98
N ILE A 24 1.72 -3.37 6.85
CA ILE A 24 3.07 -2.97 6.41
C ILE A 24 3.35 -1.53 6.83
N LEU A 25 2.39 -0.64 6.59
CA LEU A 25 2.50 0.78 6.90
C LEU A 25 1.13 1.29 7.35
N TRP A 26 1.14 2.12 8.37
CA TRP A 26 -0.03 2.88 8.80
C TRP A 26 0.41 4.28 9.21
N THR A 27 -0.35 5.29 8.81
CA THR A 27 -0.18 6.67 9.26
C THR A 27 -1.55 7.33 9.37
N GLY A 28 -1.72 8.19 10.37
CA GLY A 28 -2.96 8.91 10.59
C GLY A 28 -2.80 9.99 11.65
N ARG A 29 -3.83 10.82 11.83
CA ARG A 29 -3.82 11.87 12.86
C ARG A 29 -4.07 11.26 14.23
N GLN A 30 -3.16 11.51 15.17
CA GLN A 30 -3.39 11.23 16.58
C GLN A 30 -4.28 12.34 17.17
N GLY A 31 -5.41 11.98 17.78
CA GLY A 31 -6.25 12.90 18.56
C GLY A 31 -7.48 13.50 17.86
N ALA A 32 -7.88 13.03 16.67
CA ALA A 32 -9.22 13.31 16.16
C ALA A 32 -10.21 12.38 16.86
N THR A 33 -11.30 12.94 17.39
CA THR A 33 -12.41 12.21 18.00
C THR A 33 -13.01 11.22 16.98
N GLU A 34 -12.47 10.01 17.02
CA GLU A 34 -12.88 8.66 16.61
C GLU A 34 -13.77 8.37 15.39
N GLU A 35 -14.28 9.35 14.63
CA GLU A 35 -15.14 9.04 13.47
C GLU A 35 -14.64 9.55 12.11
N ASN A 36 -13.65 10.46 12.07
CA ASN A 36 -13.18 11.06 10.80
C ASN A 36 -11.68 11.41 10.83
N ALA A 37 -10.85 10.52 11.37
CA ALA A 37 -9.40 10.74 11.38
C ALA A 37 -8.79 10.37 10.03
N ASP A 38 -8.23 11.34 9.32
CA ASP A 38 -7.46 11.09 8.10
C ASP A 38 -6.40 10.01 8.34
N PHE A 39 -6.42 8.96 7.50
CA PHE A 39 -5.45 7.88 7.57
C PHE A 39 -5.05 7.37 6.19
N LEU A 40 -3.91 6.68 6.16
CA LEU A 40 -3.43 5.89 5.04
C LEU A 40 -2.81 4.61 5.59
N SER A 41 -3.15 3.48 4.98
CA SER A 41 -2.55 2.19 5.31
C SER A 41 -2.21 1.37 4.07
N LEU A 42 -1.15 0.59 4.22
CA LEU A 42 -0.76 -0.47 3.30
C LEU A 42 -0.68 -1.76 4.11
N GLY A 43 -1.42 -2.77 3.66
CA GLY A 43 -1.47 -4.07 4.31
C GLY A 43 -1.65 -5.21 3.33
N ILE A 44 -1.71 -6.41 3.90
CA ILE A 44 -1.99 -7.65 3.20
C ILE A 44 -3.22 -8.28 3.82
N GLU A 45 -4.16 -8.73 3.00
CA GLU A 45 -5.27 -9.56 3.42
C GLU A 45 -5.49 -10.71 2.44
N ASN A 46 -5.67 -11.92 2.95
CA ASN A 46 -5.79 -13.14 2.16
C ASN A 46 -4.65 -13.29 1.12
N GLY A 47 -3.47 -12.79 1.45
CA GLY A 47 -2.26 -12.78 0.64
C GLY A 47 -2.18 -11.71 -0.45
N HIS A 48 -3.16 -10.80 -0.56
CA HIS A 48 -3.20 -9.73 -1.56
C HIS A 48 -2.92 -8.37 -0.91
N LEU A 49 -2.39 -7.42 -1.68
CA LEU A 49 -2.16 -6.07 -1.17
C LEU A 49 -3.46 -5.28 -1.09
N HIS A 50 -3.59 -4.55 0.00
CA HIS A 50 -4.64 -3.58 0.25
C HIS A 50 -4.00 -2.23 0.56
N PHE A 51 -4.41 -1.21 -0.19
CA PHE A 51 -4.07 0.18 0.09
C PHE A 51 -5.35 0.91 0.47
N ARG A 52 -5.43 1.35 1.72
CA ARG A 52 -6.62 2.02 2.26
C ARG A 52 -6.32 3.44 2.67
N TYR A 53 -7.28 4.32 2.50
CA TYR A 53 -7.17 5.68 2.98
C TYR A 53 -8.54 6.29 3.25
N ASP A 54 -8.62 7.19 4.21
CA ASP A 54 -9.73 8.12 4.39
C ASP A 54 -9.14 9.52 4.53
N LEU A 55 -9.66 10.47 3.76
CA LEU A 55 -9.19 11.86 3.70
C LEU A 55 -10.27 12.85 4.14
N GLY A 56 -11.24 12.38 4.92
CA GLY A 56 -12.41 13.14 5.39
C GLY A 56 -13.63 13.00 4.49
N SER A 57 -13.66 12.01 3.59
CA SER A 57 -14.77 11.73 2.67
C SER A 57 -15.26 10.28 2.70
N GLY A 58 -14.78 9.49 3.66
CA GLY A 58 -15.04 8.06 3.75
C GLY A 58 -13.87 7.24 3.20
N GLU A 59 -13.77 6.01 3.71
CA GLU A 59 -12.72 5.07 3.40
C GLU A 59 -12.79 4.57 1.95
N VAL A 60 -11.62 4.51 1.30
CA VAL A 60 -11.39 3.83 0.03
C VAL A 60 -10.43 2.67 0.24
N ASP A 61 -10.79 1.47 -0.25
CA ASP A 61 -9.93 0.27 -0.25
C ASP A 61 -9.57 -0.13 -1.68
N ILE A 62 -8.29 0.02 -2.03
CA ILE A 62 -7.72 -0.40 -3.31
C ILE A 62 -7.05 -1.77 -3.14
N LYS A 63 -7.68 -2.78 -3.74
CA LYS A 63 -7.22 -4.18 -3.69
C LYS A 63 -6.40 -4.52 -4.93
N PHE A 64 -5.18 -5.03 -4.74
CA PHE A 64 -4.36 -5.53 -5.84
C PHE A 64 -4.52 -7.05 -6.00
N ASN A 65 -5.51 -7.45 -6.79
CA ASN A 65 -5.89 -8.85 -6.95
C ASN A 65 -5.10 -9.61 -8.03
N THR A 66 -4.22 -8.93 -8.77
CA THR A 66 -3.49 -9.54 -9.90
C THR A 66 -2.42 -10.52 -9.44
N SER A 67 -1.86 -10.36 -8.24
CA SER A 67 -0.79 -11.23 -7.74
C SER A 67 -0.80 -11.32 -6.23
N ARG A 68 -0.65 -12.55 -5.73
CA ARG A 68 -0.47 -12.82 -4.30
C ARG A 68 0.95 -12.43 -3.89
N VAL A 69 1.07 -11.59 -2.86
CA VAL A 69 2.37 -11.10 -2.35
C VAL A 69 2.91 -11.92 -1.19
N SER A 70 2.09 -12.82 -0.62
CA SER A 70 2.48 -13.74 0.44
C SER A 70 3.16 -15.02 -0.09
N ASP A 71 3.75 -14.98 -1.29
CA ASP A 71 4.34 -16.14 -1.97
C ASP A 71 5.81 -16.40 -1.57
N GLY A 72 6.34 -15.66 -0.58
CA GLY A 72 7.72 -15.79 -0.13
C GLY A 72 8.76 -15.15 -1.05
N LEU A 73 8.34 -14.40 -2.07
CA LEU A 73 9.23 -13.78 -3.04
C LEU A 73 9.24 -12.27 -2.87
N TRP A 74 10.26 -11.62 -3.44
CA TRP A 74 10.37 -10.17 -3.36
C TRP A 74 9.36 -9.51 -4.30
N HIS A 75 8.54 -8.63 -3.75
CA HIS A 75 7.64 -7.77 -4.49
C HIS A 75 8.04 -6.30 -4.31
N ARG A 76 8.16 -5.56 -5.40
CA ARG A 76 8.20 -4.10 -5.34
C ARG A 76 6.78 -3.58 -5.36
N VAL A 77 6.39 -2.85 -4.33
CA VAL A 77 5.11 -2.19 -4.21
C VAL A 77 5.31 -0.70 -4.40
N ARG A 78 4.55 -0.10 -5.32
CA ARG A 78 4.52 1.35 -5.48
C ARG A 78 3.09 1.85 -5.37
N ALA A 79 2.85 2.78 -4.47
CA ALA A 79 1.61 3.54 -4.37
C ALA A 79 1.94 5.01 -4.62
N PHE A 80 1.39 5.59 -5.68
CA PHE A 80 1.61 7.01 -5.96
C PHE A 80 0.32 7.75 -6.29
N ARG A 81 0.29 9.03 -5.91
CA ARG A 81 -0.79 9.98 -6.21
C ARG A 81 -0.23 11.06 -7.12
N ASP A 82 -0.79 11.16 -8.33
CA ASP A 82 -0.45 12.23 -9.27
C ASP A 82 -1.24 13.52 -8.93
N SER A 83 -0.73 14.67 -9.35
CA SER A 83 -1.29 16.01 -9.09
C SER A 83 -2.66 16.26 -9.75
N GLN A 84 -3.21 15.28 -10.47
CA GLN A 84 -4.60 15.31 -10.95
C GLN A 84 -5.53 14.63 -9.94
N PRO A 85 -6.75 15.16 -9.73
CA PRO A 85 -7.66 14.62 -8.74
C PRO A 85 -7.98 13.14 -9.05
N ALA A 86 -7.68 12.29 -8.07
CA ALA A 86 -8.30 10.98 -7.81
C ALA A 86 -7.65 9.67 -8.35
N ILE A 87 -6.48 9.66 -8.99
CA ILE A 87 -5.89 8.38 -9.42
C ILE A 87 -4.72 7.96 -8.52
N TRP A 88 -5.00 7.01 -7.63
CA TRP A 88 -3.97 6.18 -7.00
C TRP A 88 -3.62 5.04 -7.94
N LYS A 89 -2.33 4.84 -8.19
CA LYS A 89 -1.86 3.61 -8.86
C LYS A 89 -1.09 2.78 -7.87
N LEU A 90 -1.56 1.55 -7.67
CA LEU A 90 -0.88 0.51 -6.91
C LEU A 90 -0.31 -0.50 -7.90
N THR A 91 0.99 -0.73 -7.86
CA THR A 91 1.63 -1.81 -8.62
C THR A 91 2.36 -2.75 -7.66
N ALA A 92 2.33 -4.04 -7.96
CA ALA A 92 3.14 -5.05 -7.28
C ALA A 92 3.86 -5.88 -8.33
N GLU A 93 5.17 -5.71 -8.43
CA GLU A 93 6.01 -6.42 -9.39
C GLU A 93 6.92 -7.40 -8.68
N LYS A 94 6.83 -8.65 -9.09
CA LYS A 94 7.68 -9.73 -8.60
C LYS A 94 9.10 -9.56 -9.15
N HIS A 95 10.07 -9.46 -8.27
CA HIS A 95 11.46 -9.37 -8.68
C HIS A 95 12.09 -10.77 -8.74
N GLN A 96 12.22 -11.32 -9.94
CA GLN A 96 12.86 -12.62 -10.18
C GLN A 96 14.33 -12.41 -10.53
N LEU A 97 15.15 -12.08 -9.53
CA LEU A 97 16.61 -12.11 -9.65
C LEU A 97 17.16 -13.34 -8.93
N GLU A 98 16.99 -14.51 -9.53
CA GLU A 98 17.94 -15.64 -9.46
C GLU A 98 17.72 -16.50 -10.71
N LYS A 99 18.20 -16.01 -11.85
CA LYS A 99 18.49 -16.87 -12.99
C LYS A 99 20.00 -16.82 -13.17
N HIS A 100 20.64 -17.96 -12.89
CA HIS A 100 22.03 -18.30 -13.18
C HIS A 100 23.09 -17.78 -12.21
N LEU A 101 23.31 -18.52 -11.12
CA LEU A 101 24.64 -19.00 -10.74
C LEU A 101 24.52 -20.38 -10.08
N VAL A 102 24.32 -21.41 -10.90
CA VAL A 102 24.72 -22.79 -10.56
C VAL A 102 25.50 -23.33 -11.75
N ASN A 103 26.81 -23.12 -11.69
CA ASN A 103 27.93 -24.01 -12.01
C ASN A 103 29.17 -23.19 -12.31
#